data_AF-A0A6M8W7I2-F1
#
_entry.id   AF-A0A6M8W7I2-F1
#
_cell.length_a   1.000
_cell.length_b   1.000
_cell.length_c   1.000
_cell.angle_alpha   90.00
_cell.angle_beta   90.00
_cell.angle_gamma   90.00
#
_symmetry.space_group_name_H-M   'P 1'
#
loop_
_entity.id
_entity.type
_entity.pdbx_description
1 polymer ?
#
loop_
_entity_poly.entity_id
_entity_poly.type
_entity_poly.pdbx_seq_one_letter_code
_entity_poly.pdbx_strand_id
1 'polypeptide(L)'
;MRDRRGDILLLARHFTGATAIDERCLVALLRHDWPGNIRELQKTLSRAVVRAQSDDTGRLSVEHCELPDPIAEEAKGLADEECRRELWQIADSVARAEGYEPGTGLQRRAAEIMGVKEAQASKMYGALGLKEPTGA
;
A
#
# COMPACT_ATOMS: atom_id res chain seq x y z
N MET A 1 -10.73 17.01 6.67
CA MET A 1 -10.14 15.98 7.56
C MET A 1 -9.17 15.18 6.72
N ARG A 2 -7.90 15.10 7.14
CA ARG A 2 -6.78 14.63 6.32
C ARG A 2 -7.02 13.23 5.79
N ASP A 3 -6.80 13.06 4.50
CA ASP A 3 -6.84 11.81 3.76
C ASP A 3 -5.63 10.93 4.19
N ARG A 4 -5.71 10.33 5.39
CA ARG A 4 -4.60 9.61 6.05
C ARG A 4 -4.25 8.28 5.37
N ARG A 5 -5.06 7.83 4.40
CA ARG A 5 -4.88 6.52 3.76
C ARG A 5 -3.59 6.46 2.93
N GLY A 6 -3.22 7.57 2.28
CA GLY A 6 -1.95 7.67 1.56
C GLY A 6 -0.72 7.61 2.46
N ASP A 7 -0.81 8.19 3.65
CA ASP A 7 0.28 8.16 4.63
C ASP A 7 0.51 6.74 5.15
N ILE A 8 -0.54 5.94 5.37
CA ILE A 8 -0.42 4.55 5.84
C ILE A 8 0.48 3.75 4.91
N LEU A 9 0.32 3.96 3.60
CA LEU A 9 1.14 3.35 2.59
C LEU A 9 2.62 3.76 2.78
N LEU A 10 2.97 5.03 2.64
CA LEU A 10 4.37 5.47 2.80
C LEU A 10 4.98 5.07 4.15
N LEU A 11 4.22 5.22 5.24
CA LEU A 11 4.64 4.86 6.59
C LEU A 11 4.86 3.36 6.75
N ALA A 12 4.01 2.52 6.15
CA ALA A 12 4.18 1.08 6.26
C ALA A 12 5.51 0.64 5.68
N ARG A 13 5.89 1.16 4.50
CA ARG A 13 7.21 0.89 3.92
C ARG A 13 8.34 1.47 4.76
N HIS A 14 8.17 2.68 5.28
CA HIS A 14 9.17 3.29 6.14
C HIS A 14 9.46 2.41 7.38
N PHE A 15 8.41 1.87 8.01
CA PHE A 15 8.55 1.05 9.21
C PHE A 15 9.01 -0.39 8.94
N THR A 16 8.69 -0.97 7.77
CA THR A 16 9.15 -2.33 7.40
C THR A 16 10.52 -2.34 6.72
N GLY A 17 11.03 -1.19 6.26
CA GLY A 17 12.31 -1.08 5.59
C GLY A 17 12.36 -1.88 4.29
N ALA A 18 13.30 -2.81 4.18
CA ALA A 18 13.49 -3.65 3.00
C ALA A 18 12.57 -4.89 2.95
N THR A 19 11.81 -5.16 4.01
CA THR A 19 10.89 -6.31 4.05
C THR A 19 9.73 -6.08 3.09
N ALA A 20 9.55 -7.00 2.13
CA ALA A 20 8.43 -6.99 1.21
C ALA A 20 7.11 -7.18 1.97
N ILE A 21 6.06 -6.47 1.56
CA ILE A 21 4.72 -6.56 2.15
C ILE A 21 3.76 -7.07 1.08
N ASP A 22 2.94 -8.06 1.43
CA ASP A 22 1.92 -8.58 0.54
C ASP A 22 0.81 -7.55 0.29
N GLU A 23 0.23 -7.56 -0.92
CA GLU A 23 -0.82 -6.61 -1.31
C GLU A 23 -2.04 -6.71 -0.37
N ARG A 24 -2.44 -7.94 0.00
CA ARG A 24 -3.49 -8.18 1.01
C ARG A 24 -3.17 -7.57 2.36
N CYS A 25 -1.91 -7.62 2.78
CA CYS A 25 -1.48 -7.01 4.03
C CYS A 25 -1.61 -5.48 3.98
N LEU A 26 -1.21 -4.84 2.87
CA LEU A 26 -1.37 -3.40 2.70
C LEU A 26 -2.83 -2.96 2.71
N VAL A 27 -3.68 -3.71 2.03
CA VAL A 27 -5.15 -3.54 2.01
C VAL A 27 -5.72 -3.64 3.43
N ALA A 28 -5.28 -4.60 4.24
CA ALA A 28 -5.73 -4.75 5.62
C ALA A 28 -5.30 -3.55 6.49
N LEU A 29 -4.05 -3.08 6.35
CA LEU A 29 -3.55 -1.89 7.05
C LEU A 29 -4.34 -0.62 6.69
N LEU A 30 -4.79 -0.50 5.44
CA LEU A 30 -5.59 0.63 4.94
C LEU A 30 -7.04 0.63 5.45
N ARG A 31 -7.60 -0.57 5.68
CA ARG A 31 -8.95 -0.75 6.23
C ARG A 31 -9.03 -0.49 7.73
N HIS A 32 -7.90 -0.57 8.43
CA HIS A 32 -7.86 -0.28 9.86
C HIS A 32 -7.76 1.23 10.15
N ASP A 33 -8.54 1.71 11.12
CA ASP A 33 -8.62 3.14 11.46
C ASP A 33 -7.46 3.67 12.31
N TRP A 34 -6.62 2.78 12.87
CA TRP A 34 -5.49 3.12 13.75
C TRP A 34 -5.87 4.10 14.88
N PRO A 35 -6.78 3.71 15.80
CA PRO A 35 -7.25 4.57 16.88
C PRO A 35 -6.11 5.08 17.78
N GLY A 36 -5.06 4.28 17.94
CA GLY A 36 -3.82 4.58 18.64
C GLY A 36 -2.80 5.34 17.79
N ASN A 37 -3.22 5.95 16.67
CA ASN A 37 -2.45 6.79 15.75
C ASN A 37 -1.25 6.10 15.08
N ILE A 38 -0.35 6.89 14.47
CA ILE A 38 0.85 6.40 13.77
C ILE A 38 1.73 5.53 14.68
N ARG A 39 1.74 5.76 16.00
CA ARG A 39 2.50 4.93 16.96
C ARG A 39 1.95 3.52 17.05
N GLU A 40 0.65 3.33 16.89
CA GLU A 40 0.05 1.99 16.82
C GLU A 40 0.48 1.28 15.54
N LEU A 41 0.36 1.94 14.38
CA LEU A 41 0.85 1.44 13.09
C LEU A 41 2.32 1.01 13.17
N GLN A 42 3.19 1.87 13.73
CA GLN A 42 4.61 1.58 13.90
C GLN A 42 4.84 0.33 14.76
N LYS A 43 4.18 0.23 15.92
CA LYS A 43 4.34 -0.92 16.82
C LYS A 43 3.87 -2.21 16.15
N THR A 44 2.73 -2.17 15.47
CA THR A 44 2.15 -3.30 14.76
C THR A 44 3.11 -3.81 13.69
N LEU A 45 3.61 -2.92 12.83
CA LEU A 45 4.55 -3.31 11.77
C LEU A 45 5.91 -3.75 12.30
N SER A 46 6.42 -3.13 13.37
CA SER A 46 7.67 -3.57 14.01
C SER A 46 7.58 -5.01 14.49
N ARG A 47 6.45 -5.39 15.10
CA ARG A 47 6.19 -6.78 15.54
C ARG A 47 5.99 -7.71 14.35
N ALA A 48 5.25 -7.27 13.35
CA ALA A 48 5.00 -8.05 12.14
C ALA A 48 6.31 -8.41 11.43
N VAL A 49 7.28 -7.49 11.36
CA VAL A 49 8.60 -7.75 10.75
C VAL A 49 9.35 -8.84 11.52
N VAL A 50 9.35 -8.78 12.85
CA VAL A 50 10.00 -9.82 13.69
C VAL A 50 9.36 -11.19 13.48
N ARG A 51 8.03 -11.25 13.32
CA ARG A 51 7.32 -12.50 13.02
C ARG A 51 7.62 -13.02 11.62
N ALA A 52 7.56 -12.17 10.60
CA ALA A 52 7.85 -12.55 9.23
C ALA A 52 9.28 -13.07 9.03
N GLN A 53 10.24 -12.58 9.83
CA GLN A 53 11.61 -13.12 9.87
C GLN A 53 11.68 -14.55 10.44
N SER A 54 10.70 -14.96 11.24
CA SER A 54 10.62 -16.29 11.85
C SER A 54 9.92 -17.32 10.95
N ASP A 55 9.11 -16.86 9.99
CA ASP A 55 8.26 -17.72 9.14
C ASP A 55 8.93 -18.15 7.82
N ASP A 56 10.22 -17.90 7.62
CA ASP A 56 11.03 -18.22 6.42
C ASP A 56 10.49 -17.71 5.06
N THR A 57 9.35 -17.02 5.04
CA THR A 57 8.70 -16.53 3.81
C THR A 57 9.36 -15.28 3.22
N GLY A 58 10.14 -14.56 4.04
CA GLY A 58 10.81 -13.32 3.67
C GLY A 58 9.87 -12.15 3.34
N ARG A 59 8.57 -12.28 3.65
CA ARG A 59 7.52 -11.30 3.31
C ARG A 59 6.51 -11.12 4.45
N LEU A 60 5.94 -9.93 4.52
CA LEU A 60 4.92 -9.57 5.50
C LEU A 60 3.52 -9.86 4.93
N SER A 61 2.90 -10.94 5.39
CA SER A 61 1.48 -11.24 5.18
C SER A 61 0.57 -10.62 6.25
N VAL A 62 -0.76 -10.68 6.02
CA VAL A 62 -1.80 -10.19 6.94
C VAL A 62 -1.67 -10.78 8.35
N GLU A 63 -1.27 -12.06 8.44
CA GLU A 63 -1.23 -12.83 9.69
C GLU A 63 -0.19 -12.29 10.68
N HIS A 64 0.87 -11.66 10.18
CA HIS A 64 1.90 -11.07 11.03
C HIS A 64 1.43 -9.78 11.74
N CYS A 65 0.42 -9.10 11.19
CA CYS A 65 0.01 -7.75 11.60
C CYS A 65 -0.98 -7.69 12.77
N GLU A 66 -1.44 -8.82 13.32
CA GLU A 66 -2.37 -8.83 14.48
C GLU A 66 -3.55 -7.86 14.34
N LEU A 67 -4.08 -7.73 13.12
CA LEU A 67 -5.25 -6.89 12.86
C LEU A 67 -6.52 -7.58 13.38
N PRO A 68 -7.58 -6.82 13.72
CA PRO A 68 -8.86 -7.41 14.11
C PRO A 68 -9.36 -8.42 13.07
N ASP A 69 -9.89 -9.56 13.54
CA ASP A 69 -10.33 -10.67 12.67
C ASP A 69 -11.21 -10.23 11.49
N PRO A 70 -12.21 -9.33 11.65
CA PRO A 70 -13.02 -8.89 10.52
C PRO A 70 -12.20 -8.26 9.38
N ILE A 71 -11.17 -7.49 9.72
CA ILE A 71 -10.29 -6.82 8.75
C ILE A 71 -9.33 -7.83 8.12
N ALA A 72 -8.77 -8.73 8.95
CA ALA A 72 -7.84 -9.75 8.48
C ALA A 72 -8.52 -10.73 7.52
N GLU A 73 -9.71 -11.22 7.87
CA GLU A 73 -10.46 -12.18 7.06
C GLU A 73 -11.01 -11.56 5.77
N GLU A 74 -11.49 -10.31 5.83
CA GLU A 74 -11.85 -9.57 4.62
C GLU A 74 -10.67 -9.48 3.65
N ALA A 75 -9.50 -9.04 4.15
CA ALA A 75 -8.33 -8.88 3.30
C ALA A 75 -7.80 -10.20 2.74
N LYS A 76 -7.90 -11.31 3.49
CA LYS A 76 -7.55 -12.66 3.01
C LYS A 76 -8.49 -13.14 1.90
N GLY A 77 -9.78 -12.79 1.97
CA GLY A 77 -10.78 -13.17 0.98
C GLY A 77 -10.66 -12.45 -0.37
N LEU A 78 -9.89 -11.36 -0.44
CA LEU A 78 -9.72 -10.59 -1.67
C LEU A 78 -8.82 -11.28 -2.69
N ALA A 79 -9.17 -11.12 -3.97
CA ALA A 79 -8.31 -11.53 -5.06
C ALA A 79 -7.06 -10.63 -5.15
N ASP A 80 -5.94 -11.19 -5.61
CA ASP A 80 -4.69 -10.42 -5.76
C ASP A 80 -4.86 -9.24 -6.72
N GLU A 81 -5.62 -9.43 -7.81
CA GLU A 81 -5.88 -8.35 -8.77
C GLU A 81 -6.68 -7.20 -8.15
N GLU A 82 -7.67 -7.51 -7.31
CA GLU A 82 -8.47 -6.51 -6.61
C GLU A 82 -7.63 -5.72 -5.62
N CYS A 83 -6.82 -6.40 -4.82
CA CYS A 83 -5.89 -5.76 -3.89
C CYS A 83 -4.94 -4.82 -4.64
N ARG A 84 -4.34 -5.32 -5.73
CA ARG A 84 -3.43 -4.53 -6.56
C ARG A 84 -4.11 -3.30 -7.12
N ARG A 85 -5.30 -3.46 -7.70
CA ARG A 85 -6.07 -2.36 -8.29
C ARG A 85 -6.38 -1.29 -7.25
N GLU A 86 -6.87 -1.68 -6.08
CA GLU A 86 -7.20 -0.77 -4.99
C GLU A 86 -5.97 0.01 -4.51
N LEU A 87 -4.84 -0.68 -4.29
CA LEU A 87 -3.61 -0.03 -3.84
C LEU A 87 -3.10 1.02 -4.84
N TRP A 88 -3.12 0.70 -6.13
CA TRP A 88 -2.71 1.63 -7.19
C TRP A 88 -3.68 2.79 -7.36
N GLN A 89 -4.98 2.58 -7.16
CA GLN A 89 -5.97 3.67 -7.15
C GLN A 89 -5.75 4.63 -5.97
N ILE A 90 -5.43 4.09 -4.78
CA ILE A 90 -5.10 4.92 -3.61
C ILE A 90 -3.81 5.69 -3.88
N ALA A 91 -2.77 5.05 -4.40
CA ALA A 91 -1.53 5.73 -4.74
C ALA A 91 -1.71 6.86 -5.77
N ASP A 92 -2.52 6.62 -6.81
CA ASP A 92 -2.88 7.64 -7.79
C ASP A 92 -3.65 8.82 -7.16
N SER A 93 -4.70 8.50 -6.38
CA SER A 93 -5.52 9.51 -5.70
C SER A 93 -4.69 10.38 -4.76
N VAL A 94 -3.76 9.79 -4.02
CA VAL A 94 -2.88 10.49 -3.08
C VAL A 94 -1.91 11.39 -3.84
N ALA A 95 -1.28 10.88 -4.90
CA ALA A 95 -0.41 11.71 -5.72
C ALA A 95 -1.16 12.89 -6.36
N ARG A 96 -2.40 12.70 -6.83
CA ARG A 96 -3.23 13.81 -7.32
C ARG A 96 -3.61 14.80 -6.23
N ALA A 97 -3.94 14.33 -5.02
CA ALA A 97 -4.25 15.18 -3.88
C ALA A 97 -3.04 16.02 -3.43
N GLU A 98 -1.82 15.53 -3.66
CA GLU A 98 -0.57 16.28 -3.46
C GLU A 98 -0.27 17.28 -4.60
N GLY A 99 -1.09 17.31 -5.66
CA GLY A 99 -0.97 18.24 -6.78
C GLY A 99 -0.21 17.72 -7.99
N TYR A 100 0.08 16.41 -8.06
CA TYR A 100 0.69 15.82 -9.25
C TYR A 100 -0.35 15.54 -10.33
N GLU A 101 -0.04 15.92 -11.57
CA GLU A 101 -0.93 15.75 -12.71
C GLU A 101 -0.40 14.71 -13.71
N PRO A 102 -1.27 14.13 -14.56
CA PRO A 102 -0.84 13.32 -15.69
C PRO A 102 0.23 14.04 -16.53
N GLY A 103 1.34 13.35 -16.80
CA GLY A 103 2.47 13.94 -17.54
C GLY A 103 3.44 14.77 -16.69
N THR A 104 3.08 15.16 -15.45
CA THR A 104 3.92 15.94 -14.54
C THR A 104 4.38 15.13 -13.32
N GLY A 105 4.83 13.89 -13.54
CA GLY A 105 5.41 13.07 -12.48
C GLY A 105 4.42 12.34 -11.58
N LEU A 106 3.12 12.31 -11.94
CA LEU A 106 2.10 11.53 -11.23
C LEU A 106 2.49 10.06 -11.05
N GLN A 107 2.93 9.38 -12.12
CA GLN A 107 3.33 7.97 -12.04
C GLN A 107 4.57 7.75 -11.18
N ARG A 108 5.53 8.69 -11.21
CA ARG A 108 6.70 8.66 -10.32
C ARG A 108 6.28 8.76 -8.86
N ARG A 109 5.36 9.68 -8.53
CA ARG A 109 4.89 9.82 -7.16
C ARG A 109 4.09 8.61 -6.69
N ALA A 110 3.21 8.07 -7.52
CA ALA A 110 2.51 6.82 -7.23
C ALA A 110 3.49 5.64 -7.04
N ALA A 111 4.58 5.59 -7.83
CA ALA A 111 5.63 4.59 -7.66
C ALA A 111 6.33 4.71 -6.30
N GLU A 112 6.66 5.93 -5.86
CA GLU A 112 7.24 6.19 -4.54
C GLU A 112 6.31 5.74 -3.41
N ILE A 113 5.01 6.06 -3.51
CA ILE A 113 3.99 5.59 -2.56
C ILE A 113 3.94 4.07 -2.51
N MET A 114 3.95 3.42 -3.68
CA MET A 114 3.94 1.96 -3.79
C MET A 114 5.28 1.29 -3.46
N GLY A 115 6.37 2.07 -3.29
CA GLY A 115 7.71 1.54 -3.03
C GLY A 115 8.33 0.81 -4.23
N VAL A 116 7.94 1.17 -5.45
CA VAL A 116 8.40 0.54 -6.70
C VAL A 116 9.08 1.56 -7.60
N LYS A 117 9.76 1.08 -8.65
CA LYS A 117 10.37 1.96 -9.66
C LYS A 117 9.29 2.56 -10.58
N GLU A 118 9.53 3.77 -11.08
CA GLU A 118 8.63 4.47 -12.02
C GLU A 118 8.29 3.64 -13.26
N ALA A 119 9.25 2.89 -13.81
CA ALA A 119 9.00 1.99 -14.94
C ALA A 119 7.97 0.89 -14.64
N GLN A 120 7.90 0.44 -13.37
CA GLN A 120 6.87 -0.50 -12.93
C GLN A 120 5.52 0.20 -12.80
N ALA A 121 5.48 1.42 -12.26
CA ALA A 121 4.25 2.22 -12.22
C ALA A 121 3.66 2.44 -13.62
N SER A 122 4.47 2.76 -14.62
CA SER A 122 3.99 2.92 -16.00
C SER A 122 3.31 1.66 -16.54
N LYS A 123 3.90 0.48 -16.30
CA LYS A 123 3.28 -0.81 -16.64
C LYS A 123 1.97 -1.03 -15.89
N MET A 124 1.96 -0.73 -14.59
CA MET A 124 0.78 -0.90 -13.75
C MET A 124 -0.37 0.01 -14.16
N TYR A 125 -0.11 1.27 -14.50
CA TYR A 125 -1.12 2.19 -15.01
C TYR A 125 -1.73 1.72 -16.34
N GLY A 126 -0.92 1.14 -17.23
CA GLY A 126 -1.41 0.52 -18.46
C GLY A 126 -2.26 -0.72 -18.20
N ALA A 127 -1.79 -1.63 -17.34
CA ALA A 127 -2.49 -2.87 -17.03
C ALA A 127 -3.82 -2.66 -16.29
N LEU A 128 -3.88 -1.64 -15.42
CA LEU A 128 -5.07 -1.32 -14.61
C LEU A 128 -6.01 -0.30 -15.28
N GLY A 129 -5.68 0.17 -16.49
CA GLY A 129 -6.49 1.19 -17.18
C GLY A 129 -6.52 2.55 -16.48
N LEU A 130 -5.54 2.83 -15.61
CA LEU A 130 -5.41 4.12 -14.90
C LEU A 130 -4.71 5.19 -15.76
N LYS A 131 -4.13 4.79 -16.90
CA LYS A 131 -3.52 5.73 -17.84
C LYS A 131 -4.62 6.55 -18.50
N GLU A 132 -4.64 7.86 -18.25
CA GLU A 132 -5.46 8.77 -19.05
C GLU A 132 -5.05 8.69 -20.52
N PRO A 133 -6.01 8.76 -21.47
CA PRO A 133 -5.68 8.80 -22.87
C PRO A 133 -4.72 9.95 -23.09
N THR A 134 -3.50 9.63 -23.53
CA THR A 134 -2.54 10.64 -23.95
C THR A 134 -3.20 11.40 -25.08
N GLY A 135 -3.62 12.63 -24.79
CA GLY A 135 -4.38 13.46 -25.71
C GLY A 135 -3.67 13.57 -27.06
N ALA A 136 -4.46 13.42 -28.11
CA ALA A 136 -4.13 13.67 -29.51
C ALA A 136 -3.66 15.11 -29.75
#